data_AF-A0A7C1FZP3-F1
#
_entry.id   AF-A0A7C1FZP3-F1
#
_cell.length_a   1.000
_cell.length_b   1.000
_cell.length_c   1.000
_cell.angle_alpha   90.00
_cell.angle_beta   90.00
_cell.angle_gamma   90.00
#
_symmetry.space_group_name_H-M   'P 1'
#
loop_
_entity.id
_entity.type
_entity.pdbx_description
1 polymer ?
#
loop_
_entity_poly.entity_id
_entity_poly.type
_entity_poly.pdbx_seq_one_letter_code
_entity_poly.pdbx_strand_id
1 'polypeptide(L)'
;GFFQTLAMIPGVSRSAATIIGGMSQRLTRKTAAEFSFFLAVPTMFAAAGYKLMKNYAAINTDNISMLIIGNIIAFIVALLAIKSFITYLTKHGFKMFGYYRIIVGVAILVFLALGYDLTID
;
A
#
# COMPACT_ATOMS: atom_id res chain seq x y z
N GLY A 1 -3.54 2.65 -15.80
CA GLY A 1 -2.16 2.48 -16.29
C GLY A 1 -1.29 3.62 -15.83
N PHE A 2 -1.29 4.75 -16.56
CA PHE A 2 -0.40 5.89 -16.29
C PHE A 2 -0.39 6.39 -14.85
N PHE A 3 -1.54 6.56 -14.21
CA PHE A 3 -1.57 6.99 -12.80
C PHE A 3 -0.86 6.03 -11.83
N GLN A 4 -0.74 4.73 -12.17
CA GLN A 4 -0.02 3.79 -11.32
C GLN A 4 1.50 4.03 -11.32
N THR A 5 2.06 4.64 -12.37
CA THR A 5 3.50 4.91 -12.42
C THR A 5 3.91 5.93 -11.36
N LEU A 6 2.99 6.79 -10.90
CA LEU A 6 3.21 7.69 -9.76
C LEU A 6 3.52 6.93 -8.47
N ALA A 7 3.03 5.68 -8.35
CA ALA A 7 3.30 4.83 -7.20
C ALA A 7 4.73 4.27 -7.15
N MET A 8 5.54 4.52 -8.19
CA MET A 8 6.97 4.17 -8.18
C MET A 8 7.78 5.10 -7.28
N ILE A 9 7.25 6.28 -6.93
CA ILE A 9 7.84 7.16 -5.93
C ILE A 9 7.57 6.57 -4.54
N PRO A 10 8.60 6.19 -3.76
CA PRO A 10 8.41 5.62 -2.43
C PRO A 10 7.55 6.51 -1.54
N GLY A 11 6.61 5.90 -0.81
CA GLY A 11 5.64 6.61 0.02
C GLY A 11 4.36 7.01 -0.70
N VAL A 12 4.34 7.14 -2.04
CA VAL A 12 3.09 7.32 -2.78
C VAL A 12 2.26 6.04 -2.68
N SER A 13 1.00 6.17 -2.23
CA SER A 13 0.13 4.98 -2.13
C SER A 13 -0.29 4.54 -3.53
N ARG A 14 0.05 3.29 -3.85
CA ARG A 14 -0.35 2.67 -5.11
C ARG A 14 -1.85 2.63 -5.29
N SER A 15 -2.61 2.25 -4.26
CA SER A 15 -4.07 2.23 -4.31
C SER A 15 -4.67 3.63 -4.45
N ALA A 16 -4.12 4.65 -3.79
CA ALA A 16 -4.60 6.01 -3.94
C ALA A 16 -4.37 6.54 -5.36
N ALA A 17 -3.17 6.32 -5.93
CA ALA A 17 -2.83 6.76 -7.27
C ALA A 17 -3.76 6.15 -8.34
N THR A 18 -4.02 4.85 -8.27
CA THR A 18 -4.92 4.15 -9.20
C THR A 18 -6.39 4.48 -9.00
N ILE A 19 -6.86 4.65 -7.76
CA ILE A 19 -8.27 4.99 -7.49
C ILE A 19 -8.56 6.43 -7.90
N ILE A 20 -7.71 7.38 -7.51
CA ILE A 20 -7.88 8.80 -7.88
C ILE A 20 -7.76 8.97 -9.39
N GLY A 21 -6.79 8.30 -10.02
CA GLY A 21 -6.70 8.24 -11.49
C GLY A 21 -7.93 7.59 -12.14
N GLY A 22 -8.51 6.56 -11.54
CA GLY A 22 -9.77 5.98 -12.03
C GLY A 22 -10.94 6.96 -11.93
N MET A 23 -11.05 7.68 -10.82
CA MET A 23 -12.08 8.71 -10.63
C MET A 23 -11.93 9.89 -11.58
N SER A 24 -10.70 10.31 -11.92
CA SER A 24 -10.49 11.35 -12.93
C SER A 24 -10.97 10.92 -14.32
N GLN A 25 -10.96 9.62 -14.59
CA GLN A 25 -11.55 9.00 -15.78
C GLN A 25 -13.06 8.70 -15.64
N ARG A 26 -13.75 9.33 -14.67
CA ARG A 26 -15.19 9.21 -14.41
C ARG A 26 -15.67 7.86 -13.86
N LEU A 27 -14.77 7.01 -13.36
CA LEU A 27 -15.19 5.82 -12.62
C LEU A 27 -15.79 6.22 -11.26
N THR A 28 -16.80 5.47 -10.82
CA THR A 28 -17.31 5.61 -9.45
C THR A 28 -16.23 5.20 -8.44
N ARG A 29 -16.30 5.72 -7.22
CA ARG A 29 -15.36 5.35 -6.13
C ARG A 29 -15.29 3.84 -5.92
N LYS A 30 -16.44 3.16 -5.98
CA LYS A 30 -16.54 1.70 -5.82
C LYS A 30 -15.80 0.98 -6.94
N THR A 31 -16.16 1.29 -8.20
CA THR A 31 -15.56 0.65 -9.38
C THR A 31 -14.06 0.93 -9.48
N ALA A 32 -13.63 2.16 -9.19
CA ALA A 32 -12.22 2.52 -9.17
C ALA A 32 -11.44 1.77 -8.08
N ALA A 33 -12.03 1.58 -6.89
CA ALA A 33 -11.44 0.78 -5.81
C ALA A 33 -11.32 -0.70 -6.20
N GLU A 34 -12.40 -1.32 -6.67
CA GLU A 34 -12.41 -2.72 -7.13
C GLU A 34 -11.37 -2.93 -8.24
N PHE A 35 -11.35 -2.06 -9.26
CA PHE A 35 -10.35 -2.09 -10.32
C PHE A 35 -8.91 -1.98 -9.76
N SER A 36 -8.68 -1.06 -8.82
CA SER A 36 -7.37 -0.89 -8.19
C SER A 36 -6.92 -2.14 -7.41
N PHE A 37 -7.85 -2.85 -6.75
CA PHE A 37 -7.54 -4.09 -6.06
C PHE A 37 -7.30 -5.25 -7.02
N PHE A 38 -8.05 -5.36 -8.12
CA PHE A 38 -7.77 -6.36 -9.14
C PHE A 38 -6.42 -6.12 -9.83
N LEU A 39 -6.12 -4.86 -10.17
CA LEU A 39 -4.83 -4.46 -10.73
C LEU A 39 -3.66 -4.73 -9.76
N ALA A 40 -3.92 -4.75 -8.45
CA ALA A 40 -2.96 -5.11 -7.42
C ALA A 40 -2.38 -6.51 -7.59
N VAL A 41 -3.22 -7.47 -7.97
CA VAL A 41 -2.89 -8.88 -7.92
C VAL A 41 -1.68 -9.19 -8.81
N PRO A 42 -1.70 -8.93 -10.13
CA PRO A 42 -0.53 -9.19 -10.97
C PRO A 42 0.65 -8.28 -10.65
N THR A 43 0.40 -7.02 -10.28
CA THR A 43 1.47 -6.02 -10.14
C THR A 43 2.27 -6.20 -8.84
N MET A 44 1.59 -6.46 -7.72
CA MET A 44 2.26 -6.75 -6.45
C MET A 44 2.84 -8.16 -6.44
N PHE A 45 2.18 -9.14 -7.07
CA PHE A 45 2.74 -10.48 -7.16
C PHE A 45 4.06 -10.47 -7.93
N ALA A 46 4.11 -9.78 -9.08
CA ALA A 46 5.36 -9.59 -9.83
C ALA A 46 6.41 -8.83 -9.01
N ALA A 47 6.05 -7.73 -8.33
CA ALA A 47 7.00 -6.96 -7.53
C ALA A 47 7.53 -7.75 -6.32
N ALA A 48 6.66 -8.46 -5.60
CA ALA A 48 7.03 -9.30 -4.46
C ALA A 48 7.89 -10.48 -4.90
N GLY A 49 7.50 -11.17 -5.98
CA GLY A 49 8.28 -12.26 -6.57
C GLY A 49 9.66 -11.80 -7.02
N TYR A 50 9.75 -10.65 -7.70
CA TYR A 50 11.04 -10.07 -8.08
C TYR A 50 11.92 -9.71 -6.87
N LYS A 51 11.33 -9.09 -5.84
CA LYS A 51 12.05 -8.75 -4.61
C LYS A 51 12.52 -10.01 -3.87
N LEU A 52 11.71 -11.06 -3.85
CA LEU A 52 12.04 -12.36 -3.29
C LEU A 52 13.20 -13.00 -4.05
N MET A 53 13.15 -13.03 -5.39
CA MET A 53 14.25 -13.57 -6.21
C MET A 53 15.57 -12.83 -5.99
N LYS A 54 15.55 -11.51 -5.80
CA LYS A 54 16.76 -10.74 -5.53
C LYS A 54 17.31 -10.90 -4.12
N ASN A 55 16.46 -11.24 -3.15
CA ASN A 55 16.82 -11.28 -1.73
C ASN A 55 16.59 -12.68 -1.12
N TYR A 56 16.58 -13.73 -1.93
CA TYR A 56 16.27 -15.09 -1.45
C TYR A 56 17.28 -15.58 -0.41
N ALA A 57 18.54 -15.13 -0.52
CA ALA A 57 19.59 -15.43 0.45
C ALA A 57 19.33 -14.83 1.85
N ALA A 58 18.45 -13.84 1.96
CA ALA A 58 18.02 -13.31 3.25
C ALA A 58 17.04 -14.23 3.98
N ILE A 59 16.50 -15.27 3.33
CA ILE A 59 15.61 -16.25 3.95
C ILE A 59 16.47 -17.35 4.57
N ASN A 60 16.38 -17.51 5.89
CA ASN A 60 17.08 -18.53 6.64
C ASN A 60 16.12 -19.24 7.61
N THR A 61 16.60 -20.27 8.30
CA THR A 61 15.81 -21.06 9.24
C THR A 61 15.29 -20.24 10.42
N ASP A 62 15.96 -19.14 10.75
CA ASP A 62 15.64 -18.32 11.92
C ASP A 62 14.46 -17.38 11.64
N ASN A 63 14.34 -16.89 10.40
CA ASN A 63 13.27 -15.95 10.02
C ASN A 63 12.10 -16.58 9.25
N ILE A 64 12.25 -17.78 8.70
CA ILE A 64 11.19 -18.42 7.88
C ILE A 64 9.87 -18.60 8.65
N SER A 65 9.94 -18.99 9.93
CA SER A 65 8.77 -19.13 10.78
C SER A 65 8.04 -17.80 10.97
N MET A 66 8.79 -16.71 11.21
CA MET A 66 8.23 -15.37 11.34
C MET A 66 7.62 -14.88 10.02
N LEU A 67 8.27 -15.14 8.88
CA LEU A 67 7.76 -14.80 7.55
C LEU A 67 6.44 -15.50 7.24
N ILE A 68 6.32 -16.80 7.55
CA ILE A 68 5.09 -17.58 7.33
C ILE A 68 3.95 -17.04 8.20
N ILE A 69 4.19 -16.85 9.50
CA ILE A 69 3.18 -16.34 10.43
C ILE A 69 2.74 -14.92 10.01
N GLY A 70 3.69 -14.05 9.69
CA GLY A 70 3.43 -12.71 9.21
C GLY A 70 2.60 -12.69 7.93
N ASN A 71 2.87 -13.61 6.98
CA ASN A 71 2.09 -13.75 5.75
C ASN A 71 0.65 -14.18 6.03
N ILE A 72 0.43 -15.18 6.90
CA ILE A 72 -0.91 -15.64 7.28
C ILE A 72 -1.71 -14.51 7.95
N ILE A 73 -1.09 -13.81 8.91
CA ILE A 73 -1.73 -12.67 9.59
C ILE A 73 -2.07 -11.57 8.58
N ALA A 74 -1.11 -11.19 7.73
CA ALA A 74 -1.31 -10.16 6.71
C ALA A 74 -2.43 -10.54 5.74
N PHE A 75 -2.54 -11.82 5.35
CA PHE A 75 -3.61 -12.31 4.49
C PHE A 75 -4.99 -12.14 5.12
N ILE A 76 -5.17 -12.60 6.37
CA ILE A 76 -6.44 -12.49 7.10
C ILE A 76 -6.82 -11.01 7.30
N VAL A 77 -5.88 -10.19 7.76
CA VAL A 77 -6.10 -8.76 7.98
C VAL A 77 -6.43 -8.05 6.66
N ALA A 78 -5.76 -8.39 5.55
CA ALA A 78 -6.04 -7.81 4.25
C ALA A 78 -7.47 -8.10 3.77
N LEU A 79 -7.98 -9.33 3.97
CA LEU A 79 -9.37 -9.66 3.61
C LEU A 79 -10.39 -8.80 4.36
N LEU A 80 -10.19 -8.62 5.67
CA LEU A 80 -11.03 -7.76 6.50
C LEU A 80 -10.90 -6.28 6.11
N ALA A 81 -9.66 -5.83 5.85
CA ALA A 81 -9.34 -4.47 5.50
C ALA A 81 -9.93 -4.06 4.14
N ILE A 82 -9.85 -4.90 3.10
CA ILE A 82 -10.38 -4.59 1.77
C ILE A 82 -11.89 -4.34 1.82
N LYS A 83 -12.65 -5.25 2.46
CA LYS A 83 -14.11 -5.12 2.58
C LYS A 83 -14.50 -3.87 3.36
N SER A 84 -13.83 -3.64 4.49
CA SER A 84 -14.07 -2.47 5.34
C SER A 84 -13.71 -1.17 4.62
N PHE A 85 -12.57 -1.15 3.93
CA PHE A 85 -12.07 -0.01 3.18
C PHE A 85 -13.00 0.38 2.04
N ILE A 86 -13.42 -0.55 1.18
CA ILE A 86 -14.34 -0.25 0.07
C ILE A 86 -15.66 0.30 0.62
N THR A 87 -16.20 -0.30 1.68
CA THR A 87 -17.43 0.15 2.34
C THR A 87 -17.29 1.56 2.92
N TYR A 88 -16.17 1.83 3.59
CA TYR A 88 -15.90 3.15 4.16
C TYR A 88 -15.72 4.21 3.08
N LEU A 89 -14.91 3.90 2.07
CA LEU A 89 -14.56 4.81 0.99
C LEU A 89 -15.77 5.22 0.15
N THR A 90 -16.67 4.28 -0.11
CA THR A 90 -17.91 4.55 -0.85
C THR A 90 -18.83 5.52 -0.10
N LYS A 91 -18.85 5.46 1.24
CA LYS A 91 -19.67 6.33 2.09
C LYS A 91 -19.03 7.69 2.41
N HIS A 92 -17.75 7.73 2.78
CA HIS A 92 -17.10 8.92 3.35
C HIS A 92 -16.07 9.57 2.40
N GLY A 93 -15.67 8.89 1.33
CA GLY A 93 -14.64 9.36 0.40
C GLY A 93 -13.22 9.36 0.99
N PHE A 94 -12.32 10.12 0.37
CA PHE A 94 -10.88 10.09 0.66
C PHE A 94 -10.40 11.10 1.72
N LYS A 95 -11.25 12.03 2.18
CA LYS A 95 -10.81 13.18 3.00
C LYS A 95 -10.02 12.76 4.24
N MET A 96 -10.53 11.79 5.00
CA MET A 96 -9.85 11.29 6.20
C MET A 96 -8.49 10.65 5.90
N PHE A 97 -8.37 9.90 4.80
CA PHE A 97 -7.08 9.35 4.38
C PHE A 97 -6.08 10.43 3.95
N GLY A 98 -6.58 11.53 3.37
CA GLY A 98 -5.78 12.71 3.07
C GLY A 98 -5.18 13.34 4.33
N TYR A 99 -6.03 13.65 5.32
CA TYR A 99 -5.57 14.20 6.60
C TYR A 99 -4.59 13.27 7.32
N TYR A 100 -4.90 11.97 7.38
CA TYR A 100 -3.98 10.96 7.94
C TYR A 100 -2.59 11.03 7.28
N ARG A 101 -2.52 11.07 5.94
CA ARG A 101 -1.24 11.15 5.22
C ARG A 101 -0.49 12.45 5.46
N ILE A 102 -1.19 13.58 5.57
CA ILE A 102 -0.56 14.87 5.88
C ILE A 102 0.06 14.82 7.28
N ILE A 103 -0.69 14.32 8.28
CA ILE A 103 -0.20 14.19 9.65
C ILE A 103 1.04 13.30 9.71
N VAL A 104 0.98 12.10 9.10
CA VAL A 104 2.12 11.18 9.05
C VAL A 104 3.32 11.80 8.32
N GLY A 105 3.08 12.48 7.20
CA GLY A 105 4.14 13.16 6.45
C GLY A 105 4.82 14.26 7.25
N VAL A 106 4.04 15.08 7.96
CA VAL A 106 4.57 16.12 8.86
C VAL A 106 5.36 15.50 10.01
N ALA A 107 4.85 14.43 10.62
CA ALA A 107 5.56 13.74 11.70
C ALA A 107 6.94 13.22 11.25
N ILE A 108 7.02 12.62 10.05
CA ILE A 108 8.29 12.16 9.46
C ILE A 108 9.25 13.33 9.25
N LEU A 109 8.77 14.46 8.71
CA LEU A 109 9.59 15.66 8.50
C LEU A 109 10.10 16.26 9.82
N VAL A 110 9.27 16.27 10.85
CA VAL A 110 9.66 16.75 12.19
C VAL A 110 10.72 15.84 12.79
N PHE A 111 10.56 14.52 12.76
CA PHE A 111 11.57 13.60 13.27
C PHE A 111 12.91 13.74 12.53
N LEU A 112 12.87 13.89 11.22
CA LEU A 112 14.07 14.13 10.43
C LEU A 112 14.73 15.48 10.77
N ALA A 113 13.95 16.53 10.98
CA ALA A 113 14.45 17.84 11.41
C ALA A 113 15.06 17.81 12.83
N LEU A 114 14.57 16.93 13.71
CA LEU A 114 15.13 16.68 15.04
C LEU A 114 16.38 15.79 15.03
N GLY A 115 16.81 15.32 13.85
CA GLY A 115 18.02 14.52 13.69
C GLY A 115 17.86 13.03 14.03
N TYR A 116 16.63 12.52 14.08
CA TYR A 116 16.42 11.07 14.21
C TYR A 116 16.77 10.37 12.91
N ASP A 117 17.55 9.29 13.02
CA ASP A 117 17.75 8.39 11.89
C ASP A 117 16.49 7.56 11.69
N LEU A 118 15.92 7.66 10.49
CA LEU A 118 14.70 6.97 10.09
C LEU A 118 15.00 5.83 9.11
N THR A 119 16.28 5.52 8.85
CA THR A 119 16.64 4.32 8.13
C THR A 119 16.37 3.10 9.00
N ILE A 120 15.62 2.14 8.45
CA ILE A 120 15.47 0.82 9.06
C ILE A 120 16.64 -0.01 8.52
N ASP A 121 17.60 -0.32 9.40
CA ASP A 121 18.70 -1.25 9.13
C ASP A 121 18.22 -2.67 8.77
#